data_AF-A0AAD7J6K5-F1
#
_entry.id   AF-A0AAD7J6K5-F1
#
_cell.length_a   1.000
_cell.length_b   1.000
_cell.length_c   1.000
_cell.angle_alpha   90.00
_cell.angle_beta   90.00
_cell.angle_gamma   90.00
#
_symmetry.space_group_name_H-M   'P 1'
#
loop_
_entity.id
_entity.type
_entity.pdbx_description
1 polymer ?
#
loop_
_entity_poly.entity_id
_entity_poly.type
_entity_poly.pdbx_seq_one_letter_code
_entity_poly.pdbx_strand_id
1 'polypeptide(L)'
;MGSSPPTSTAPAALPRTHAAASTLPPHAPPVASTRSSTACSTAAAPSAATVREKPLCPPKAAQWFIDAHAQMTRQDLGCHFNAVIEAWTRLEAASRYEQGPTNLPPKGRPAQVGAWIRTHRGKRGSNPKVMDPAAFAVAWKSWWDFLQPAWRVKDGDGKWSVTGGYGKDGTKWGNLYQWGVNGTLSLLAALYFWGVAVEGQGELETVWEAEVIDVAWMLEGMAAYYERFNRKF
;
A
#
# COMPACT_ATOMS: atom_id res chain seq x y z
N MET A 1 36.12 -24.34 -45.38
CA MET A 1 34.91 -23.86 -46.07
C MET A 1 34.11 -23.07 -45.04
N GLY A 2 33.85 -21.77 -45.12
CA GLY A 2 34.12 -20.70 -46.06
C GLY A 2 33.52 -19.46 -45.40
N SER A 3 34.29 -18.37 -45.34
CA SER A 3 33.94 -17.11 -44.69
C SER A 3 32.85 -16.34 -45.43
N SER A 4 31.96 -15.64 -44.71
CA SER A 4 31.67 -14.17 -44.85
C SER A 4 30.30 -13.75 -44.29
N PRO A 5 30.09 -12.45 -43.98
CA PRO A 5 29.13 -11.95 -42.99
C PRO A 5 28.06 -10.99 -43.59
N PRO A 6 27.54 -9.95 -42.88
CA PRO A 6 26.12 -9.75 -42.57
C PRO A 6 25.39 -8.75 -43.50
N THR A 7 24.06 -8.78 -43.52
CA THR A 7 23.24 -7.76 -44.22
C THR A 7 22.58 -6.81 -43.24
N SER A 8 23.12 -5.60 -43.18
CA SER A 8 22.54 -4.39 -42.62
C SER A 8 21.57 -3.78 -43.64
N THR A 9 20.40 -3.31 -43.21
CA THR A 9 19.56 -2.42 -44.03
C THR A 9 18.94 -1.35 -43.13
N ALA A 10 19.41 -0.13 -43.35
CA ALA A 10 18.95 1.11 -42.75
C ALA A 10 17.79 1.72 -43.57
N PRO A 11 17.08 2.75 -43.07
CA PRO A 11 15.72 3.11 -43.46
C PRO A 11 15.63 4.09 -44.64
N ALA A 12 14.50 4.03 -45.37
CA ALA A 12 14.16 4.96 -46.44
C ALA A 12 13.36 6.18 -45.93
N ALA A 13 13.59 7.29 -46.62
CA ALA A 13 13.35 8.67 -46.24
C ALA A 13 11.90 9.20 -46.39
N LEU A 14 11.71 10.37 -45.77
CA LEU A 14 10.58 11.31 -45.79
C LEU A 14 10.09 11.72 -47.19
N PRO A 15 8.88 12.30 -47.26
CA PRO A 15 8.65 13.51 -48.04
C PRO A 15 8.25 14.71 -47.15
N ARG A 16 8.94 15.82 -47.40
CA ARG A 16 8.49 17.20 -47.11
C ARG A 16 7.31 17.54 -48.02
N THR A 17 6.39 18.40 -47.56
CA THR A 17 6.08 19.68 -48.23
C THR A 17 5.03 20.54 -47.49
N HIS A 18 5.35 21.84 -47.46
CA HIS A 18 4.55 23.08 -47.47
C HIS A 18 3.62 23.54 -46.32
N ALA A 19 4.15 24.59 -45.68
CA ALA A 19 3.57 25.73 -44.98
C ALA A 19 2.16 26.23 -45.35
N ALA A 20 1.45 26.71 -44.32
CA ALA A 20 0.64 27.92 -44.39
C ALA A 20 0.64 28.64 -43.02
N ALA A 21 0.86 29.94 -43.05
CA ALA A 21 0.95 30.87 -41.92
C ALA A 21 -0.40 31.55 -41.62
N SER A 22 -0.50 32.19 -40.44
CA SER A 22 -1.47 33.21 -39.96
C SER A 22 -2.15 32.77 -38.64
N THR A 23 -2.31 33.55 -37.57
CA THR A 23 -1.86 34.90 -37.16
C THR A 23 -2.05 34.95 -35.62
N LEU A 24 -1.18 35.64 -34.89
CA LEU A 24 -1.34 35.97 -33.46
C LEU A 24 -2.26 37.19 -33.27
N PRO A 25 -2.93 37.30 -32.10
CA PRO A 25 -3.21 38.59 -31.48
C PRO A 25 -2.63 38.72 -30.05
N PRO A 26 -2.52 39.96 -29.51
CA PRO A 26 -1.60 40.31 -28.43
C PRO A 26 -2.22 40.41 -27.01
N HIS A 27 -1.36 40.09 -26.04
CA HIS A 27 -1.12 40.62 -24.68
C HIS A 27 -2.16 41.43 -23.85
N ALA A 28 -2.19 41.03 -22.55
CA ALA A 28 -2.40 41.80 -21.28
C ALA A 28 -3.76 41.64 -20.54
N PRO A 29 -3.85 41.82 -19.19
CA PRO A 29 -2.86 41.80 -18.08
C PRO A 29 -3.24 40.77 -16.95
N PRO A 30 -2.50 40.67 -15.81
CA PRO A 30 -2.68 39.57 -14.84
C PRO A 30 -3.75 39.89 -13.79
N VAL A 31 -4.72 38.98 -13.62
CA VAL A 31 -5.67 39.02 -12.50
C VAL A 31 -5.14 38.09 -11.41
N ALA A 32 -4.68 38.71 -10.32
CA ALA A 32 -4.48 38.04 -9.05
C ALA A 32 -5.85 37.56 -8.52
N SER A 33 -5.99 36.27 -8.22
CA SER A 33 -7.07 35.79 -7.35
C SER A 33 -6.66 34.51 -6.63
N THR A 34 -6.20 34.74 -5.41
CA THR A 34 -6.58 34.04 -4.17
C THR A 34 -6.66 32.50 -4.20
N ARG A 35 -5.68 31.90 -3.53
CA ARG A 35 -5.71 30.57 -2.91
C ARG A 35 -7.13 30.21 -2.45
N SER A 36 -7.73 29.22 -3.08
CA SER A 36 -8.89 28.52 -2.54
C SER A 36 -8.44 27.15 -2.07
N SER A 37 -8.12 27.10 -0.78
CA SER A 37 -8.04 25.87 0.00
C SER A 37 -9.42 25.21 -0.01
N THR A 38 -9.58 24.14 -0.78
CA THR A 38 -10.78 23.31 -0.72
C THR A 38 -10.71 22.47 0.54
N ALA A 39 -11.25 23.05 1.61
CA ALA A 39 -11.64 22.35 2.81
C ALA A 39 -12.64 21.23 2.50
N CYS A 40 -12.49 20.11 3.19
CA CYS A 40 -13.47 19.04 3.29
C CYS A 40 -14.73 19.58 4.00
N SER A 41 -15.86 19.69 3.30
CA SER A 41 -17.23 19.91 3.82
C SER A 41 -18.21 19.88 2.63
N THR A 42 -19.41 19.29 2.64
CA THR A 42 -20.29 18.89 3.74
C THR A 42 -21.32 17.88 3.21
N ALA A 43 -21.58 16.79 3.93
CA ALA A 43 -22.90 16.18 3.98
C ALA A 43 -23.11 15.50 5.35
N ALA A 44 -23.84 16.21 6.22
CA ALA A 44 -24.56 15.81 7.43
C ALA A 44 -23.81 14.98 8.51
N ALA A 45 -23.45 15.67 9.59
CA ALA A 45 -23.08 15.08 10.88
C ALA A 45 -24.30 14.40 11.55
N PRO A 46 -24.04 13.43 12.45
CA PRO A 46 -24.05 13.83 13.84
C PRO A 46 -22.67 13.75 14.48
N SER A 47 -22.49 14.70 15.38
CA SER A 47 -21.33 14.94 16.22
C SER A 47 -20.93 13.70 17.04
N ALA A 48 -19.80 13.11 16.68
CA ALA A 48 -18.80 12.70 17.65
C ALA A 48 -17.45 13.12 17.07
N ALA A 49 -16.76 14.04 17.74
CA ALA A 49 -15.33 14.09 17.61
C ALA A 49 -14.83 12.73 18.11
N THR A 50 -14.71 11.77 17.19
CA THR A 50 -13.93 10.56 17.43
C THR A 50 -12.54 11.08 17.73
N VAL A 51 -12.21 11.14 19.02
CA VAL A 51 -10.83 11.27 19.47
C VAL A 51 -10.03 10.32 18.58
N ARG A 52 -8.99 10.81 17.91
CA ARG A 52 -8.03 9.95 17.19
C ARG A 52 -7.36 9.08 18.23
N GLU A 53 -8.06 8.05 18.68
CA GLU A 53 -7.56 7.14 19.68
C GLU A 53 -6.54 6.26 18.98
N LYS A 54 -5.35 6.22 19.57
CA LYS A 54 -4.31 5.30 19.16
C LYS A 54 -4.88 3.87 19.24
N PRO A 55 -4.66 3.02 18.23
CA PRO A 55 -5.10 1.63 18.27
C PRO A 55 -4.65 0.97 19.57
N LEU A 56 -5.56 0.26 20.23
CA LEU A 56 -5.29 -0.40 21.50
C LEU A 56 -4.75 -1.82 21.27
N CYS A 57 -3.67 -2.15 21.98
CA CYS A 57 -3.16 -3.51 21.98
C CYS A 57 -4.04 -4.40 22.89
N PRO A 58 -4.51 -5.58 22.42
CA PRO A 58 -5.28 -6.48 23.25
C PRO A 58 -4.48 -7.01 24.46
N PRO A 59 -5.09 -7.10 25.66
CA PRO A 59 -4.38 -7.45 26.91
C PRO A 59 -3.90 -8.90 26.98
N LYS A 60 -4.45 -9.81 26.15
CA LYS A 60 -4.08 -11.23 26.07
C LYS A 60 -3.36 -11.58 24.77
N ALA A 61 -2.76 -10.60 24.11
CA ALA A 61 -2.03 -10.83 22.87
C ALA A 61 -0.71 -11.59 23.12
N ALA A 62 -0.27 -12.35 22.12
CA ALA A 62 1.05 -12.99 22.18
C ALA A 62 2.18 -11.94 22.22
N GLN A 63 3.29 -12.24 22.89
CA GLN A 63 4.38 -11.27 23.07
C GLN A 63 4.91 -10.69 21.75
N TRP A 64 5.01 -11.51 20.71
CA TRP A 64 5.45 -11.05 19.39
C TRP A 64 4.51 -9.98 18.81
N PHE A 65 3.21 -10.09 19.08
CA PHE A 65 2.20 -9.16 18.60
C PHE A 65 2.29 -7.85 19.39
N ILE A 66 2.47 -7.94 20.72
CA ILE A 66 2.68 -6.76 21.58
C ILE A 66 3.90 -5.98 21.11
N ASP A 67 5.03 -6.66 20.88
CA ASP A 67 6.26 -6.04 20.37
C ASP A 67 6.02 -5.33 19.02
N ALA A 68 5.35 -6.02 18.09
CA ALA A 68 5.05 -5.51 16.76
C ALA A 68 4.07 -4.34 16.80
N HIS A 69 3.00 -4.43 17.58
CA HIS A 69 2.00 -3.37 17.74
C HIS A 69 2.62 -2.11 18.35
N ALA A 70 3.47 -2.26 19.37
CA ALA A 70 4.22 -1.15 19.94
C ALA A 70 5.14 -0.48 18.91
N GLN A 71 5.76 -1.26 18.02
CA GLN A 71 6.59 -0.74 16.93
C GLN A 71 5.76 0.00 15.87
N MET A 72 4.66 -0.57 15.40
CA MET A 72 3.82 0.02 14.35
C MET A 72 3.07 1.27 14.83
N THR A 73 2.78 1.37 16.13
CA THR A 73 2.12 2.54 16.73
C THR A 73 3.08 3.54 17.34
N ARG A 74 4.38 3.45 17.02
CA ARG A 74 5.40 4.36 17.57
C ARG A 74 5.26 5.78 17.04
N GLN A 75 4.81 5.93 15.79
CA GLN A 75 4.55 7.20 15.13
C GLN A 75 3.08 7.25 14.70
N ASP A 76 2.45 8.41 14.84
CA ASP A 76 1.10 8.63 14.35
C ASP A 76 1.16 8.95 12.86
N LEU A 77 0.79 7.98 12.03
CA LEU A 77 0.72 8.13 10.57
C LEU A 77 -0.72 8.44 10.10
N GLY A 78 -1.62 8.80 11.02
CA GLY A 78 -2.99 9.17 10.70
C GLY A 78 -4.00 8.03 10.73
N CYS A 79 -5.27 8.39 10.57
CA CYS A 79 -6.41 7.51 10.81
C CYS A 79 -6.48 6.32 9.84
N HIS A 80 -6.05 6.49 8.59
CA HIS A 80 -6.06 5.40 7.61
C HIS A 80 -5.05 4.31 8.01
N PHE A 81 -3.87 4.69 8.50
CA PHE A 81 -2.91 3.71 8.98
C PHE A 81 -3.36 3.05 10.29
N ASN A 82 -4.02 3.81 11.17
CA ASN A 82 -4.65 3.23 12.37
C ASN A 82 -5.70 2.18 12.00
N ALA A 83 -6.51 2.41 10.96
CA ALA A 83 -7.47 1.43 10.46
C ALA A 83 -6.79 0.13 9.98
N VAL A 84 -5.60 0.21 9.36
CA VAL A 84 -4.78 -0.98 9.02
C VAL A 84 -4.40 -1.74 10.28
N ILE A 85 -3.94 -1.04 11.32
CA ILE A 85 -3.52 -1.66 12.60
C ILE A 85 -4.72 -2.31 13.30
N GLU A 86 -5.88 -1.68 13.30
CA GLU A 86 -7.12 -2.22 13.89
C GLU A 86 -7.58 -3.48 13.15
N ALA A 87 -7.66 -3.42 11.82
CA ALA A 87 -8.04 -4.57 10.99
C ALA A 87 -7.04 -5.74 11.17
N TRP A 88 -5.74 -5.44 11.21
CA TRP A 88 -4.71 -6.43 11.52
C TRP A 88 -4.86 -7.01 12.93
N THR A 89 -5.16 -6.18 13.93
CA THR A 89 -5.37 -6.62 15.31
C THR A 89 -6.53 -7.61 15.40
N ARG A 90 -7.64 -7.33 14.71
CA ARG A 90 -8.79 -8.23 14.61
C ARG A 90 -8.44 -9.54 13.90
N LEU A 91 -7.72 -9.45 12.78
CA LEU A 91 -7.25 -10.62 12.04
C LEU A 91 -6.41 -11.54 12.93
N GLU A 92 -5.42 -11.00 13.65
CA GLU A 92 -4.56 -11.81 14.52
C GLU A 92 -5.29 -12.30 15.78
N ALA A 93 -6.21 -11.52 16.33
CA ALA A 93 -7.05 -12.00 17.42
C ALA A 93 -7.93 -13.17 16.98
N ALA A 94 -8.53 -13.10 15.78
CA ALA A 94 -9.32 -14.17 15.19
C ALA A 94 -8.49 -15.42 14.84
N SER A 95 -7.20 -15.24 14.58
CA SER A 95 -6.24 -16.34 14.41
C SER A 95 -5.65 -16.85 15.74
N ARG A 96 -6.04 -16.26 16.88
CA ARG A 96 -5.46 -16.52 18.21
C ARG A 96 -3.95 -16.30 18.26
N TYR A 97 -3.45 -15.40 17.41
CA TYR A 97 -2.03 -15.09 17.24
C TYR A 97 -1.17 -16.31 16.84
N GLU A 98 -1.80 -17.33 16.24
CA GLU A 98 -1.12 -18.49 15.68
C GLU A 98 -0.36 -18.11 14.39
N GLN A 99 0.44 -19.03 13.86
CA GLN A 99 1.07 -18.81 12.55
C GLN A 99 0.13 -19.25 11.44
N GLY A 100 0.14 -18.50 10.33
CA GLY A 100 -0.49 -18.90 9.10
C GLY A 100 0.10 -20.20 8.52
N PRO A 101 -0.61 -20.82 7.57
CA PRO A 101 -0.17 -22.07 6.95
C PRO A 101 1.14 -21.91 6.17
N THR A 102 1.42 -20.71 5.63
CA THR A 102 2.67 -20.41 4.94
C THR A 102 3.14 -18.98 5.24
N ASN A 103 4.19 -18.53 4.56
CA ASN A 103 4.71 -17.16 4.68
C ASN A 103 4.26 -16.34 3.49
N LEU A 104 4.17 -15.01 3.64
CA LEU A 104 3.98 -14.13 2.50
C LEU A 104 5.12 -14.32 1.49
N PRO A 105 4.81 -14.53 0.19
CA PRO A 105 5.84 -14.69 -0.83
C PRO A 105 6.79 -13.47 -0.88
N PRO A 106 8.12 -13.70 -1.01
CA PRO A 106 9.10 -12.61 -1.04
C PRO A 106 9.20 -11.93 -2.41
N LYS A 107 8.56 -12.47 -3.46
CA LYS A 107 8.67 -11.96 -4.83
C LYS A 107 8.17 -10.52 -4.91
N GLY A 108 9.03 -9.61 -5.37
CA GLY A 108 8.72 -8.18 -5.49
C GLY A 108 8.78 -7.38 -4.19
N ARG A 109 8.97 -8.03 -3.03
CA ARG A 109 8.97 -7.36 -1.73
C ARG A 109 10.08 -6.30 -1.62
N PRO A 110 9.80 -5.09 -1.10
CA PRO A 110 10.84 -4.09 -0.85
C PRO A 110 12.00 -4.63 -0.01
N ALA A 111 13.23 -4.34 -0.44
CA ALA A 111 14.44 -4.90 0.15
C ALA A 111 14.58 -4.59 1.66
N GLN A 112 14.11 -3.41 2.06
CA GLN A 112 14.04 -2.92 3.44
C GLN A 112 13.23 -3.86 4.33
N VAL A 113 12.09 -4.35 3.85
CA VAL A 113 11.25 -5.30 4.60
C VAL A 113 11.97 -6.64 4.75
N GLY A 114 12.64 -7.10 3.68
CA GLY A 114 13.47 -8.30 3.73
C GLY A 114 14.62 -8.17 4.74
N ALA A 115 15.29 -7.01 4.77
CA ALA A 115 16.34 -6.73 5.74
C ALA A 115 15.81 -6.70 7.17
N TRP A 116 14.68 -6.03 7.40
CA TRP A 116 14.02 -5.96 8.71
C TRP A 116 13.63 -7.35 9.23
N ILE A 117 13.09 -8.23 8.39
CA ILE A 117 12.79 -9.62 8.77
C ILE A 117 14.09 -10.35 9.18
N ARG A 118 15.17 -10.21 8.40
CA ARG A 118 16.48 -10.83 8.70
C ARG A 118 17.09 -10.31 10.01
N THR A 119 16.89 -9.05 10.35
CA THR A 119 17.36 -8.45 11.62
C THR A 119 16.41 -8.71 12.80
N HIS A 120 15.56 -9.73 12.69
CA HIS A 120 14.61 -10.13 13.74
C HIS A 120 13.64 -9.00 14.06
N ARG A 121 13.16 -8.32 13.02
CA ARG A 121 12.10 -7.31 13.11
C ARG A 121 12.48 -6.11 13.98
N GLY A 122 13.75 -5.72 13.92
CA GLY A 122 14.30 -4.63 14.73
C GLY A 122 14.85 -5.05 16.10
N LYS A 123 14.86 -6.35 16.44
CA LYS A 123 15.53 -6.83 17.67
C LYS A 123 17.06 -6.73 17.59
N ARG A 124 17.63 -6.74 16.37
CA ARG A 124 19.09 -6.65 16.14
C ARG A 124 19.55 -5.35 15.47
N GLY A 125 18.73 -4.30 15.47
CA GLY A 125 19.06 -3.02 14.85
C GLY A 125 17.88 -2.07 14.73
N SER A 126 18.09 -0.90 14.15
CA SER A 126 17.03 0.06 13.89
C SER A 126 16.10 -0.38 12.76
N ASN A 127 14.92 0.24 12.69
CA ASN A 127 14.04 0.11 11.54
C ASN A 127 14.77 0.59 10.27
N PRO A 128 14.58 -0.08 9.11
CA PRO A 128 15.16 0.39 7.86
C PRO A 128 14.70 1.80 7.54
N LYS A 129 15.63 2.63 7.07
CA LYS A 129 15.31 3.94 6.51
C LYS A 129 15.03 3.79 5.02
N VAL A 130 13.94 4.38 4.54
CA VAL A 130 13.62 4.48 3.12
C VAL A 130 14.25 5.78 2.60
N MET A 131 15.30 5.65 1.79
CA MET A 131 16.05 6.80 1.24
C MET A 131 15.43 7.36 -0.04
N ASP A 132 14.76 6.50 -0.81
CA ASP A 132 14.05 6.85 -2.03
C ASP A 132 12.61 6.34 -1.91
N PRO A 133 11.67 7.18 -1.43
CA PRO A 133 10.28 6.79 -1.27
C PRO A 133 9.58 6.48 -2.59
N ALA A 134 10.00 7.10 -3.70
CA ALA A 134 9.41 6.84 -5.02
C ALA A 134 9.78 5.45 -5.54
N ALA A 135 11.06 5.06 -5.44
CA ALA A 135 11.48 3.69 -5.75
C ALA A 135 10.83 2.67 -4.80
N PHE A 136 10.64 3.03 -3.53
CA PHE A 136 9.90 2.18 -2.59
C PHE A 136 8.45 1.98 -3.02
N ALA A 137 7.76 3.03 -3.45
CA ALA A 137 6.38 2.96 -3.96
C ALA A 137 6.25 1.99 -5.15
N VAL A 138 7.21 2.03 -6.09
CA VAL A 138 7.25 1.10 -7.23
C VAL A 138 7.43 -0.35 -6.77
N ALA A 139 8.37 -0.60 -5.86
CA ALA A 139 8.61 -1.94 -5.32
C ALA A 139 7.39 -2.44 -4.52
N TRP A 140 6.79 -1.58 -3.71
CA TRP A 140 5.55 -1.85 -2.99
C TRP A 140 4.44 -2.26 -3.95
N LYS A 141 4.15 -1.45 -4.97
CA LYS A 141 3.09 -1.72 -5.95
C LYS A 141 3.30 -3.06 -6.65
N SER A 142 4.54 -3.36 -7.07
CA SER A 142 4.86 -4.65 -7.68
C SER A 142 4.60 -5.84 -6.73
N TRP A 143 4.92 -5.68 -5.44
CA TRP A 143 4.66 -6.72 -4.45
C TRP A 143 3.17 -6.88 -4.17
N TRP A 144 2.48 -5.75 -3.95
CA TRP A 144 1.06 -5.72 -3.63
C TRP A 144 0.21 -6.29 -4.76
N ASP A 145 0.52 -5.95 -6.02
CA ASP A 145 -0.11 -6.53 -7.21
C ASP A 145 0.06 -8.06 -7.27
N PHE A 146 1.25 -8.57 -6.92
CA PHE A 146 1.51 -10.02 -6.92
C PHE A 146 0.74 -10.77 -5.81
N LEU A 147 0.44 -10.09 -4.70
CA LEU A 147 -0.29 -10.66 -3.58
C LEU A 147 -1.80 -10.70 -3.84
N GLN A 148 -2.32 -9.85 -4.72
CA GLN A 148 -3.76 -9.72 -4.87
C GLN A 148 -4.43 -11.01 -5.35
N PRO A 149 -5.60 -11.34 -4.78
CA PRO A 149 -6.34 -12.49 -5.21
C PRO A 149 -7.01 -12.24 -6.57
N ALA A 150 -7.23 -13.32 -7.32
CA ALA A 150 -7.72 -13.26 -8.70
C ALA A 150 -9.13 -12.65 -8.86
N TRP A 151 -9.92 -12.54 -7.79
CA TRP A 151 -11.25 -11.93 -7.84
C TRP A 151 -11.21 -10.41 -7.72
N ARG A 152 -10.07 -9.81 -7.31
CA ARG A 152 -9.95 -8.35 -7.33
C ARG A 152 -9.80 -7.85 -8.74
N VAL A 153 -10.40 -6.69 -8.99
CA VAL A 153 -10.37 -6.02 -10.27
C VAL A 153 -9.80 -4.62 -10.06
N LYS A 154 -9.00 -4.16 -11.01
CA LYS A 154 -8.52 -2.78 -11.05
C LYS A 154 -9.56 -1.88 -11.71
N ASP A 155 -9.68 -0.64 -11.24
CA ASP A 155 -10.47 0.39 -11.89
C ASP A 155 -9.80 0.90 -13.18
N GLY A 156 -10.45 1.88 -13.83
CA GLY A 156 -9.95 2.49 -15.07
C GLY A 156 -8.58 3.16 -14.94
N ASP A 157 -8.19 3.53 -13.72
CA ASP A 157 -6.90 4.17 -13.42
C ASP A 157 -5.83 3.15 -13.01
N GLY A 158 -6.15 1.85 -13.06
CA GLY A 158 -5.24 0.78 -12.68
C GLY A 158 -5.00 0.68 -11.17
N LYS A 159 -5.87 1.26 -10.34
CA LYS A 159 -5.89 1.09 -8.88
C LYS A 159 -6.80 -0.08 -8.52
N TRP A 160 -6.51 -0.78 -7.43
CA TRP A 160 -7.38 -1.86 -7.02
C TRP A 160 -8.70 -1.31 -6.49
N SER A 161 -9.81 -1.90 -6.93
CA SER A 161 -11.13 -1.48 -6.45
C SER A 161 -11.29 -1.86 -4.98
N VAL A 162 -11.77 -0.90 -4.19
CA VAL A 162 -12.21 -1.06 -2.79
C VAL A 162 -13.74 -1.15 -2.69
N THR A 163 -14.40 -1.51 -3.79
CA THR A 163 -15.87 -1.64 -3.86
C THR A 163 -16.27 -3.10 -4.06
N GLY A 164 -17.37 -3.51 -3.43
CA GLY A 164 -17.89 -4.89 -3.52
C GLY A 164 -17.70 -5.71 -2.25
N GLY A 165 -18.11 -6.98 -2.31
CA GLY A 165 -18.00 -7.93 -1.20
C GLY A 165 -16.68 -8.71 -1.23
N TYR A 166 -16.24 -9.16 -0.06
CA TYR A 166 -15.03 -9.96 0.11
C TYR A 166 -15.16 -11.38 -0.48
N GLY A 167 -14.03 -11.98 -0.88
CA GLY A 167 -13.97 -13.34 -1.42
C GLY A 167 -14.69 -14.35 -0.50
N LYS A 168 -15.80 -14.92 -0.97
CA LYS A 168 -16.72 -15.73 -0.16
C LYS A 168 -16.18 -17.08 0.33
N ASP A 169 -15.11 -17.58 -0.29
CA ASP A 169 -14.56 -18.92 -0.03
C ASP A 169 -13.07 -18.77 0.29
N GLY A 170 -12.59 -19.14 1.47
CA GLY A 170 -11.24 -18.79 1.96
C GLY A 170 -10.05 -19.11 1.08
N THR A 171 -10.19 -20.04 0.13
CA THR A 171 -9.17 -20.32 -0.90
C THR A 171 -8.99 -19.18 -1.91
N LYS A 172 -9.98 -18.28 -1.99
CA LYS A 172 -9.99 -17.14 -2.90
C LYS A 172 -9.08 -16.01 -2.46
N TRP A 173 -8.59 -15.96 -1.22
CA TRP A 173 -7.65 -14.92 -0.77
C TRP A 173 -6.23 -15.10 -1.33
N GLY A 174 -5.95 -16.24 -1.96
CA GLY A 174 -4.69 -16.48 -2.67
C GLY A 174 -3.47 -16.31 -1.75
N ASN A 175 -2.48 -15.55 -2.22
CA ASN A 175 -1.24 -15.31 -1.49
C ASN A 175 -1.44 -14.51 -0.19
N LEU A 176 -2.56 -13.78 -0.06
CA LEU A 176 -2.89 -13.02 1.14
C LEU A 176 -3.51 -13.85 2.25
N TYR A 177 -3.83 -15.14 2.03
CA TYR A 177 -4.40 -16.01 3.06
C TYR A 177 -3.39 -16.41 4.16
N GLN A 178 -2.78 -15.42 4.83
CA GLN A 178 -1.71 -15.58 5.82
C GLN A 178 -1.97 -14.71 7.03
N TRP A 179 -1.54 -15.19 8.20
CA TRP A 179 -1.58 -14.49 9.48
C TRP A 179 -0.33 -14.80 10.29
N GLY A 180 -0.16 -14.13 11.42
CA GLY A 180 0.99 -14.31 12.30
C GLY A 180 2.23 -13.53 11.86
N VAL A 181 3.35 -13.88 12.49
CA VAL A 181 4.63 -13.14 12.46
C VAL A 181 5.22 -13.02 11.04
N ASN A 182 4.94 -14.00 10.17
CA ASN A 182 5.41 -14.04 8.78
C ASN A 182 4.32 -13.70 7.75
N GLY A 183 3.12 -13.38 8.22
CA GLY A 183 1.99 -12.98 7.38
C GLY A 183 1.94 -11.46 7.21
N THR A 184 0.75 -10.90 7.44
CA THR A 184 0.37 -9.50 7.21
C THR A 184 1.21 -8.48 7.95
N LEU A 185 1.89 -8.84 9.04
CA LEU A 185 2.84 -7.97 9.73
C LEU A 185 3.92 -7.39 8.77
N SER A 186 4.33 -8.15 7.75
CA SER A 186 5.30 -7.66 6.77
C SER A 186 4.76 -6.53 5.89
N LEU A 187 3.45 -6.50 5.65
CA LEU A 187 2.76 -5.42 4.91
C LEU A 187 2.69 -4.16 5.77
N LEU A 188 2.29 -4.31 7.04
CA LEU A 188 2.25 -3.21 8.00
C LEU A 188 3.62 -2.56 8.17
N ALA A 189 4.67 -3.37 8.30
CA ALA A 189 6.03 -2.87 8.40
C ALA A 189 6.45 -2.07 7.16
N ALA A 190 6.10 -2.54 5.95
CA ALA A 190 6.41 -1.83 4.72
C ALA A 190 5.69 -0.48 4.63
N LEU A 191 4.38 -0.46 4.93
CA LEU A 191 3.59 0.78 4.97
C LEU A 191 4.10 1.73 6.05
N TYR A 192 4.49 1.22 7.23
CA TYR A 192 5.10 2.03 8.29
C TYR A 192 6.41 2.67 7.82
N PHE A 193 7.36 1.90 7.28
CA PHE A 193 8.64 2.44 6.82
C PHE A 193 8.45 3.48 5.71
N TRP A 194 7.48 3.25 4.83
CA TRP A 194 7.16 4.18 3.76
C TRP A 194 6.51 5.46 4.31
N GLY A 195 5.49 5.35 5.16
CA GLY A 195 4.78 6.47 5.76
C GLY A 195 5.70 7.41 6.54
N VAL A 196 6.58 6.84 7.38
CA VAL A 196 7.62 7.60 8.09
C VAL A 196 8.53 8.37 7.11
N ALA A 197 8.78 7.83 5.92
CA ALA A 197 9.68 8.44 4.95
C ALA A 197 9.02 9.48 4.04
N VAL A 198 7.68 9.50 3.95
CA VAL A 198 6.91 10.46 3.13
C VAL A 198 6.16 11.49 3.95
N GLU A 199 6.23 11.44 5.28
CA GLU A 199 5.58 12.41 6.17
C GLU A 199 5.97 13.85 5.78
N GLY A 200 4.96 14.67 5.47
CA GLY A 200 5.16 16.05 5.03
C GLY A 200 5.59 16.21 3.56
N GLN A 201 5.59 15.13 2.76
CA GLN A 201 5.97 15.12 1.34
C GLN A 201 4.77 15.14 0.38
N GLY A 202 3.64 15.72 0.79
CA GLY A 202 2.51 16.11 -0.07
C GLY A 202 2.04 15.02 -1.03
N GLU A 203 2.48 15.08 -2.28
CA GLU A 203 2.15 14.10 -3.33
C GLU A 203 2.55 12.66 -2.96
N LEU A 204 3.74 12.46 -2.38
CA LEU A 204 4.20 11.12 -1.99
C LEU A 204 3.41 10.57 -0.81
N GLU A 205 2.97 11.45 0.10
CA GLU A 205 2.08 11.12 1.22
C GLU A 205 0.70 10.71 0.71
N THR A 206 0.17 11.42 -0.30
CA THR A 206 -1.11 11.10 -0.95
C THR A 206 -1.07 9.73 -1.65
N VAL A 207 0.04 9.41 -2.33
CA VAL A 207 0.24 8.10 -2.96
C VAL A 207 0.29 6.99 -1.90
N TRP A 208 1.05 7.21 -0.82
CA TRP A 208 1.12 6.28 0.30
C TRP A 208 -0.25 6.06 0.95
N GLU A 209 -0.99 7.13 1.21
CA GLU A 209 -2.31 7.08 1.86
C GLU A 209 -3.32 6.26 1.03
N ALA A 210 -3.30 6.42 -0.30
CA ALA A 210 -4.15 5.61 -1.18
C ALA A 210 -3.87 4.10 -1.06
N GLU A 211 -2.61 3.72 -0.93
CA GLU A 211 -2.19 2.31 -0.74
C GLU A 211 -2.55 1.81 0.68
N VAL A 212 -2.47 2.66 1.69
CA VAL A 212 -2.90 2.35 3.07
C VAL A 212 -4.40 2.05 3.12
N ILE A 213 -5.22 2.87 2.45
CA ILE A 213 -6.68 2.67 2.36
C ILE A 213 -6.99 1.32 1.72
N ASP A 214 -6.29 0.97 0.64
CA ASP A 214 -6.49 -0.30 -0.06
C ASP A 214 -6.15 -1.51 0.84
N VAL A 215 -5.02 -1.45 1.55
CA VAL A 215 -4.62 -2.50 2.49
C VAL A 215 -5.60 -2.59 3.66
N ALA A 216 -6.05 -1.47 4.21
CA ALA A 216 -7.04 -1.47 5.30
C ALA A 216 -8.31 -2.21 4.87
N TRP A 217 -8.82 -1.90 3.67
CA TRP A 217 -9.99 -2.57 3.11
C TRP A 217 -9.79 -4.09 2.96
N MET A 218 -8.61 -4.52 2.49
CA MET A 218 -8.28 -5.94 2.34
C MET A 218 -8.16 -6.67 3.68
N LEU A 219 -7.48 -6.07 4.66
CA LEU A 219 -7.33 -6.67 5.99
C LEU A 219 -8.66 -6.73 6.75
N GLU A 220 -9.53 -5.73 6.57
CA GLU A 220 -10.87 -5.73 7.15
C GLU A 220 -11.69 -6.91 6.62
N GLY A 221 -11.64 -7.14 5.31
CA GLY A 221 -12.30 -8.28 4.69
C GLY A 221 -11.77 -9.62 5.14
N MET A 222 -10.44 -9.73 5.27
CA MET A 222 -9.81 -10.91 5.84
C MET A 222 -10.27 -11.11 7.28
N ALA A 223 -10.15 -10.12 8.15
CA ALA A 223 -10.56 -10.21 9.55
C ALA A 223 -12.01 -10.69 9.68
N ALA A 224 -12.94 -10.07 8.96
CA ALA A 224 -14.34 -10.49 8.93
C ALA A 224 -14.53 -11.94 8.45
N TYR A 225 -13.73 -12.39 7.47
CA TYR A 225 -13.73 -13.77 7.02
C TYR A 225 -13.26 -14.73 8.13
N TYR A 226 -12.14 -14.45 8.80
CA TYR A 226 -11.61 -15.33 9.85
C TYR A 226 -12.50 -15.35 11.09
N GLU A 227 -13.06 -14.22 11.53
CA GLU A 227 -14.01 -14.15 12.64
C GLU A 227 -15.25 -15.04 12.41
N ARG A 228 -15.66 -15.17 11.15
CA ARG A 228 -16.80 -16.00 10.74
C ARG A 228 -16.45 -17.47 10.57
N PHE A 229 -15.35 -17.78 9.88
CA PHE A 229 -15.06 -19.13 9.40
C PHE A 229 -13.93 -19.85 10.13
N ASN A 230 -13.09 -19.14 10.89
CA ASN A 230 -12.01 -19.74 11.69
C ASN A 230 -12.44 -20.04 13.13
N ARG A 231 -13.75 -20.19 13.37
CA ARG A 231 -14.27 -20.80 14.60
C ARG A 231 -13.97 -22.30 14.55
N LYS A 232 -12.71 -22.67 14.79
CA LYS A 232 -12.37 -24.06 15.11
C LYS A 232 -13.18 -24.44 16.37
N PHE A 233 -13.99 -25.48 16.21
CA PHE A 233 -14.82 -26.15 17.20
C PHE A 233 -14.04 -26.49 18.47
#